data_AF-A0A7C7QMB8-F1
#
_entry.id   AF-A0A7C7QMB8-F1
#
_cell.length_a   1.000
_cell.length_b   1.000
_cell.length_c   1.000
_cell.angle_alpha   90.00
_cell.angle_beta   90.00
_cell.angle_gamma   90.00
#
_symmetry.space_group_name_H-M   'P 1'
#
loop_
_entity.id
_entity.type
_entity.pdbx_description
1 polymer ?
#
loop_
_entity_poly.entity_id
_entity_poly.type
_entity_poly.pdbx_seq_one_letter_code
_entity_poly.pdbx_strand_id
1 'polypeptide(L)'
;MKVRQALQAFDKPGLEIREGRDTLAFFRWEGQVVLWTKVPHKRGELKGKLPYLVRQQLRLNESQFRELITCPMGRREYIEVLRSKGLLPSSEE
;
A
#
# COMPACT_ATOMS: atom_id res chain seq x y z
N MET A 1 -13.08 -6.65 -0.52
CA MET A 1 -11.71 -6.79 0.05
C MET A 1 -11.81 -6.68 1.56
N LYS A 2 -11.18 -7.57 2.33
CA LYS A 2 -11.19 -7.46 3.81
C LYS A 2 -10.09 -6.49 4.26
N VAL A 3 -10.34 -5.70 5.31
CA VAL A 3 -9.33 -4.80 5.91
C VAL A 3 -8.06 -5.57 6.27
N ARG A 4 -8.20 -6.79 6.79
CA ARG A 4 -7.07 -7.67 7.12
C ARG A 4 -6.18 -8.05 5.93
N GLN A 5 -6.72 -8.12 4.72
CA GLN A 5 -5.91 -8.35 3.52
C GLN A 5 -5.13 -7.09 3.13
N ALA A 6 -5.74 -5.91 3.28
CA ALA A 6 -5.06 -4.63 3.09
C ALA A 6 -3.87 -4.50 4.03
N LEU A 7 -4.09 -4.77 5.32
CA LEU A 7 -3.05 -4.68 6.35
C LEU A 7 -1.89 -5.65 6.09
N GLN A 8 -2.17 -6.90 5.73
CA GLN A 8 -1.12 -7.85 5.33
C GLN A 8 -0.32 -7.38 4.11
N ALA A 9 -1.01 -6.74 3.16
CA ALA A 9 -0.39 -6.19 1.97
C ALA A 9 0.46 -4.93 2.26
N PHE A 10 0.28 -4.27 3.41
CA PHE A 10 1.12 -3.16 3.87
C PHE A 10 2.27 -3.63 4.75
N ASP A 11 2.03 -4.64 5.56
CA ASP A 11 3.00 -5.23 6.49
C ASP A 11 4.18 -5.86 5.74
N LYS A 12 3.91 -6.64 4.68
CA LYS A 12 4.96 -7.29 3.87
C LYS A 12 5.96 -6.32 3.21
N PRO A 13 5.52 -5.22 2.56
CA PRO A 13 6.44 -4.24 2.04
C PRO A 13 7.12 -3.38 3.12
N GLY A 14 6.72 -3.53 4.39
CA GLY A 14 7.29 -2.81 5.52
C GLY A 14 6.79 -1.38 5.63
N LEU A 15 5.52 -1.13 5.28
CA LEU A 15 4.92 0.19 5.52
C LEU A 15 4.77 0.42 7.02
N GLU A 16 5.02 1.65 7.45
CA GLU A 16 4.78 2.06 8.83
C GLU A 16 3.28 2.17 9.06
N ILE A 17 2.71 1.17 9.74
CA ILE A 17 1.29 1.14 10.11
C ILE A 17 1.11 1.91 11.41
N ARG A 18 0.32 2.98 11.36
CA ARG A 18 -0.16 3.74 12.52
C ARG A 18 -1.63 3.46 12.74
N GLU A 19 -1.91 2.78 13.85
CA GLU A 19 -3.27 2.49 14.28
C GLU A 19 -3.81 3.64 15.11
N GLY A 20 -4.93 4.22 14.68
CA GLY A 20 -5.70 5.22 15.42
C GLY A 20 -7.18 5.01 15.22
N ARG A 21 -7.95 6.09 15.01
CA ARG A 21 -9.38 6.00 14.62
C ARG A 21 -9.54 5.33 13.25
N ASP A 22 -8.59 5.58 12.36
CA ASP A 22 -8.37 4.90 11.09
C ASP A 22 -6.95 4.33 11.10
N THR A 23 -6.69 3.27 10.33
CA THR A 23 -5.34 2.75 10.15
C THR A 23 -4.67 3.47 8.99
N LEU A 24 -3.54 4.12 9.28
CA LEU A 24 -2.72 4.80 8.29
C LEU A 24 -1.49 3.96 8.01
N ALA A 25 -1.14 3.75 6.74
CA ALA A 25 0.09 3.07 6.35
C ALA A 25 0.95 4.03 5.56
N PHE A 26 2.17 4.30 6.04
CA PHE A 26 3.13 5.20 5.41
C PHE A 26 4.26 4.40 4.79
N PHE A 27 4.48 4.57 3.49
CA PHE A 27 5.64 4.00 2.82
C PHE A 27 6.77 5.03 2.85
N ARG A 28 7.81 4.72 3.64
CA ARG A 28 9.04 5.52 3.69
C ARG A 28 10.14 4.86 2.88
N TRP A 29 10.78 5.65 2.03
CA TRP A 29 11.97 5.28 1.28
C TRP A 29 13.08 6.27 1.65
N GLU A 30 14.24 5.78 2.08
CA GLU A 30 15.39 6.61 2.45
C GLU A 30 15.06 7.77 3.42
N GLY A 31 14.16 7.51 4.37
CA GLY A 31 13.72 8.51 5.36
C GLY A 31 12.64 9.49 4.87
N GLN A 32 12.30 9.48 3.58
CA GLN A 32 11.24 10.31 3.01
C GLN A 32 9.93 9.53 2.87
N VAL A 33 8.80 10.17 3.19
CA VAL A 33 7.47 9.58 2.95
C VAL A 33 7.14 9.73 1.47
N VAL A 34 7.13 8.60 0.76
CA VAL A 34 6.82 8.56 -0.68
C VAL A 34 5.31 8.49 -0.87
N LEU A 35 4.67 7.62 -0.09
CA LEU A 35 3.25 7.32 -0.22
C LEU A 35 2.64 7.16 1.16
N TRP A 36 1.34 7.43 1.26
CA TRP A 36 0.57 7.09 2.43
C TRP A 36 -0.82 6.64 1.99
N THR A 37 -1.38 5.68 2.72
CA THR A 37 -2.75 5.23 2.51
C THR A 37 -3.49 5.18 3.83
N LYS A 38 -4.79 5.46 3.76
CA LYS A 38 -5.70 5.39 4.89
C LYS A 38 -6.70 4.29 4.66
N VAL A 39 -6.75 3.34 5.59
CA VAL A 39 -7.74 2.28 5.65
C VAL A 39 -8.58 2.46 6.90
N PRO A 40 -9.90 2.67 6.77
CA PRO A 40 -10.76 2.81 7.93
C PRO A 40 -10.83 1.51 8.72
N HIS A 41 -10.81 1.61 10.05
CA HIS A 41 -10.83 0.46 10.97
C HIS A 41 -12.20 -0.25 11.03
N LYS A 42 -13.19 0.14 10.21
CA LYS A 42 -14.51 -0.53 10.26
C LYS A 42 -14.32 -2.04 10.07
N ARG A 43 -14.55 -2.80 11.16
CA ARG A 43 -14.47 -4.26 11.21
C ARG A 43 -15.41 -4.83 10.15
N GLY A 44 -14.86 -5.20 9.01
CA GLY A 44 -15.65 -5.73 7.91
C GLY A 44 -14.92 -5.70 6.57
N GLU A 45 -15.72 -5.65 5.51
CA GLU A 45 -15.26 -5.55 4.14
C GLU A 45 -15.19 -4.09 3.71
N LEU A 46 -14.08 -3.73 3.05
CA LEU A 46 -13.99 -2.53 2.22
C LEU A 46 -14.98 -2.71 1.06
N LYS A 47 -16.20 -2.19 1.22
CA LYS A 47 -17.26 -2.16 0.20
C LYS A 47 -17.39 -0.77 -0.42
N GLY A 48 -17.86 -0.72 -1.66
CA GLY A 48 -18.08 0.54 -2.39
C GLY A 48 -16.78 1.17 -2.92
N LYS A 49 -16.60 2.48 -2.70
CA LYS A 49 -15.49 3.28 -3.26
C LYS A 49 -14.16 3.16 -2.48
N LEU A 50 -14.16 2.49 -1.32
CA LEU A 50 -12.97 2.31 -0.48
C LEU A 50 -11.78 1.61 -1.17
N PRO A 51 -11.95 0.44 -1.82
CA PRO A 51 -10.84 -0.19 -2.55
C PRO A 51 -10.30 0.69 -3.68
N TYR A 52 -11.17 1.47 -4.33
CA TYR A 52 -10.76 2.43 -5.36
C TYR A 52 -9.90 3.56 -4.78
N LEU A 53 -10.27 4.10 -3.61
CA LEU A 53 -9.49 5.14 -2.91
C LEU A 53 -8.11 4.61 -2.47
N VAL A 54 -8.07 3.41 -1.89
CA VAL A 54 -6.80 2.76 -1.49
C VAL A 54 -5.91 2.53 -2.71
N ARG A 55 -6.50 2.07 -3.83
CA ARG A 55 -5.78 1.90 -5.10
C ARG A 55 -5.17 3.22 -5.59
N GLN A 56 -5.95 4.31 -5.59
CA GLN A 56 -5.45 5.63 -5.97
C GLN A 56 -4.32 6.11 -5.06
N GLN A 57 -4.42 5.90 -3.74
CA GLN A 57 -3.41 6.31 -2.76
C GLN A 57 -2.10 5.54 -2.91
N LEU A 58 -2.17 4.23 -3.18
CA LEU A 58 -0.98 3.40 -3.43
C LEU A 58 -0.40 3.61 -4.83
N ARG A 59 -1.07 4.41 -5.68
CA ARG A 59 -0.73 4.59 -7.10
C ARG A 59 -0.60 3.27 -7.88
N LEU A 60 -1.33 2.24 -7.45
CA LEU A 60 -1.31 0.93 -8.08
C LEU A 60 -2.39 0.84 -9.17
N ASN A 61 -2.12 0.02 -10.19
CA ASN A 61 -3.13 -0.30 -11.19
C ASN A 61 -4.04 -1.42 -10.67
N GLU A 62 -5.12 -1.73 -11.39
CA GLU A 62 -6.05 -2.78 -10.96
C GLU A 62 -5.37 -4.16 -10.82
N SER A 63 -4.57 -4.56 -11.80
CA SER A 63 -3.82 -5.81 -11.77
C SER A 63 -2.85 -5.84 -10.60
N GLN A 64 -2.06 -4.79 -10.42
CA GLN A 64 -1.08 -4.67 -9.34
C GLN A 64 -1.73 -4.67 -7.96
N PHE A 65 -2.87 -3.99 -7.79
CA PHE A 65 -3.63 -4.00 -6.54
C PHE A 65 -4.23 -5.38 -6.26
N ARG A 66 -4.73 -6.06 -7.30
CA ARG A 66 -5.24 -7.42 -7.19
C ARG A 66 -4.13 -8.40 -6.83
N GLU A 67 -2.96 -8.28 -7.43
CA GLU A 67 -1.78 -9.06 -7.07
C GLU A 67 -1.37 -8.78 -5.64
N LEU A 68 -1.21 -7.51 -5.22
CA LEU A 68 -0.87 -7.13 -3.85
C LEU A 68 -1.82 -7.73 -2.78
N ILE A 69 -3.11 -7.88 -3.12
CA ILE A 69 -4.12 -8.51 -2.24
C ILE A 69 -4.05 -10.04 -2.28
N THR A 70 -3.79 -10.62 -3.45
CA THR A 70 -3.84 -12.07 -3.69
C THR A 70 -2.54 -12.75 -3.28
N CYS A 71 -1.41 -12.16 -3.67
CA CYS A 71 -0.07 -12.51 -3.28
C CYS A 71 0.58 -11.24 -2.70
N PRO A 72 0.71 -11.12 -1.37
CA PRO A 72 1.31 -9.93 -0.79
C PRO A 72 2.75 -9.85 -1.30
N MET A 73 3.01 -8.91 -2.19
CA MET A 73 4.33 -8.68 -2.78
C MET A 73 5.30 -8.29 -1.66
N GLY A 74 6.52 -8.81 -1.74
CA GLY A 74 7.58 -8.43 -0.81
C GLY A 74 7.99 -6.97 -1.01
N ARG A 75 8.71 -6.41 -0.04
CA ARG A 75 9.27 -5.05 -0.10
C ARG A 75 9.99 -4.75 -1.42
N ARG A 76 10.82 -5.67 -1.92
CA ARG A 76 11.57 -5.53 -3.17
C ARG A 76 10.67 -5.33 -4.39
N GLU A 77 9.73 -6.24 -4.60
CA GLU A 77 8.76 -6.15 -5.71
C GLU A 77 7.96 -4.86 -5.66
N TYR A 78 7.53 -4.45 -4.47
CA TYR A 78 6.81 -3.20 -4.30
C TYR A 78 7.67 -1.98 -4.69
N ILE A 79 8.95 -1.96 -4.33
CA ILE A 79 9.90 -0.93 -4.74
C ILE A 79 10.09 -0.92 -6.26
N GLU A 80 10.21 -2.08 -6.89
CA GLU A 80 10.35 -2.19 -8.35
C GLU A 80 9.12 -1.66 -9.09
N VAL A 81 7.91 -1.97 -8.61
CA VAL A 81 6.66 -1.41 -9.15
C VAL A 81 6.65 0.12 -9.03
N LEU A 82 7.08 0.65 -7.89
CA LEU A 82 7.14 2.09 -7.67
C LEU A 82 8.23 2.77 -8.51
N ARG A 83 9.40 2.16 -8.68
CA ARG A 83 10.46 2.63 -9.59
C ARG A 83 10.02 2.61 -11.04
N SER A 84 9.38 1.52 -11.49
CA SER A 84 8.83 1.41 -12.84
C SER A 84 7.78 2.49 -13.12
N LYS A 85 7.07 2.94 -12.08
CA LYS A 85 6.13 4.07 -12.15
C LYS A 85 6.78 5.46 -12.00
N GLY A 86 8.08 5.55 -11.77
CA GLY A 86 8.80 6.80 -11.51
C GLY A 86 8.45 7.47 -10.17
N LEU A 87 7.90 6.71 -9.21
CA LEU A 87 7.55 7.20 -7.88
C LEU A 87 8.71 7.10 -6.89
N LEU A 88 9.68 6.26 -7.20
CA LEU A 88 10.93 6.14 -6.46
C LEU A 88 12.08 6.48 -7.40
N PRO A 89 13.10 7.23 -6.94
CA PRO A 89 14.33 7.33 -7.68
C PRO A 89 14.92 5.92 -7.86
N SER A 90 15.49 5.65 -9.03
CA SER A 90 16.45 4.56 -9.17
C SER A 90 17.61 4.94 -8.26
N SER A 91 17.72 4.31 -7.10
CA SER A 91 18.91 4.46 -6.25
C SER A 91 20.10 3.93 -7.05
N GLU A 92 20.75 4.85 -7.73
CA GLU A 92 22.15 4.84 -8.09
C GLU A 92 22.76 6.04 -7.34
N GLU A 93 23.06 5.82 -6.06
CA GLU A 93 24.02 6.62 -5.29
C GLU A 93 24.89 5.65 -4.48
#